data_AF-A0A021X3R7-F1
#
_entry.id   AF-A0A021X3R7-F1
#
_cell.length_a   1.000
_cell.length_b   1.000
_cell.length_c   1.000
_cell.angle_alpha   90.00
_cell.angle_beta   90.00
_cell.angle_gamma   90.00
#
_symmetry.space_group_name_H-M   'P 1'
#
loop_
_entity.id
_entity.type
_entity.pdbx_description
1 polymer ?
#
loop_
_entity_poly.entity_id
_entity_poly.type
_entity_poly.pdbx_seq_one_letter_code
_entity_poly.pdbx_strand_id
1 'polypeptide(L)'
;MPLKTLPTQTGNSCAAHCTAITIMELTGSTITQKDAESTIWNKILFKDDGSKAIKALVAKKNSDPRRILKYVEKNYATNLSAVIKFDDTEKANALAYLPDNDVKRGLEGLYNLIKGQSQTETLLPADDVYYNCSYMMMDGGDPSSSGLDGLHNILVTSSGGQVYYYNSNETKPVWTMNNHGWKRLDKANSGKHSYVFTGLCVAVRKK
;
A
#
# COMPACT_ATOMS: atom_id res chain seq x y z
N MET A 1 -13.80 2.33 -14.82
CA MET A 1 -13.29 3.27 -13.79
C MET A 1 -13.79 2.84 -12.42
N PRO A 2 -12.91 2.70 -11.41
CA PRO A 2 -13.33 2.49 -10.02
C PRO A 2 -14.12 3.70 -9.50
N LEU A 3 -15.09 3.46 -8.62
CA LEU A 3 -16.09 4.43 -8.20
C LEU A 3 -16.11 4.70 -6.69
N LYS A 4 -15.66 3.75 -5.89
CA LYS A 4 -15.73 3.80 -4.43
C LYS A 4 -14.54 4.59 -3.88
N THR A 5 -14.82 5.49 -2.96
CA THR A 5 -13.83 6.27 -2.23
C THR A 5 -14.20 6.30 -0.76
N LEU A 6 -13.24 6.72 0.07
CA LEU A 6 -13.49 7.12 1.46
C LEU A 6 -12.99 8.57 1.64
N PRO A 7 -13.41 9.26 2.70
CA PRO A 7 -12.81 10.53 3.07
C PRO A 7 -11.31 10.39 3.37
N THR A 8 -10.62 11.52 3.53
CA THR A 8 -9.22 11.54 3.96
C THR A 8 -9.03 10.77 5.26
N GLN A 9 -7.93 10.02 5.33
CA GLN A 9 -7.61 9.20 6.48
C GLN A 9 -7.11 10.04 7.66
N THR A 10 -7.28 9.53 8.88
CA THR A 10 -6.60 10.09 10.06
C THR A 10 -5.45 9.21 10.52
N GLY A 11 -4.26 9.80 10.69
CA GLY A 11 -3.06 9.11 11.18
C GLY A 11 -2.35 8.27 10.11
N ASN A 12 -2.27 6.94 10.31
CA ASN A 12 -1.53 6.00 9.45
C ASN A 12 -2.42 4.90 8.84
N SER A 13 -3.74 5.11 8.79
CA SER A 13 -4.72 4.05 8.46
C SER A 13 -4.93 3.79 6.96
N CYS A 14 -4.06 4.33 6.11
CA CYS A 14 -4.16 4.27 4.64
C CYS A 14 -4.32 2.85 4.08
N ALA A 15 -3.63 1.86 4.64
CA ALA A 15 -3.76 0.47 4.21
C ALA A 15 -5.16 -0.09 4.47
N ALA A 16 -5.83 0.37 5.53
CA ALA A 16 -7.19 -0.04 5.85
C ALA A 16 -8.21 0.60 4.90
N HIS A 17 -8.00 1.87 4.53
CA HIS A 17 -8.78 2.53 3.48
C HIS A 17 -8.65 1.80 2.13
N CYS A 18 -7.42 1.48 1.72
CA CYS A 18 -7.17 0.73 0.50
C CYS A 18 -7.87 -0.63 0.52
N THR A 19 -7.82 -1.35 1.65
CA THR A 19 -8.48 -2.64 1.83
C THR A 19 -10.01 -2.51 1.80
N ALA A 20 -10.57 -1.50 2.47
CA ALA A 20 -12.00 -1.23 2.51
C ALA A 20 -12.56 -0.96 1.10
N ILE A 21 -11.93 -0.03 0.37
CA ILE A 21 -12.33 0.32 -1.00
C ILE A 21 -12.24 -0.90 -1.92
N THR A 22 -11.16 -1.67 -1.84
CA THR A 22 -11.00 -2.93 -2.58
C THR A 22 -12.18 -3.88 -2.37
N ILE A 23 -12.58 -4.08 -1.11
CA ILE A 23 -13.71 -4.95 -0.78
C ILE A 23 -15.01 -4.35 -1.32
N MET A 24 -15.25 -3.06 -1.14
CA MET A 24 -16.46 -2.39 -1.62
C MET A 24 -16.60 -2.48 -3.15
N GLU A 25 -15.51 -2.30 -3.88
CA GLU A 25 -15.48 -2.43 -5.35
C GLU A 25 -15.76 -3.86 -5.81
N LEU A 26 -15.08 -4.83 -5.20
CA LEU A 26 -15.16 -6.22 -5.63
C LEU A 26 -16.39 -6.96 -5.10
N THR A 27 -17.12 -6.44 -4.11
CA THR A 27 -18.27 -7.14 -3.53
C THR A 27 -19.57 -6.35 -3.58
N GLY A 28 -19.50 -5.05 -3.90
CA GLY A 28 -20.65 -4.15 -3.79
C GLY A 28 -21.06 -3.84 -2.34
N SER A 29 -20.30 -4.31 -1.35
CA SER A 29 -20.55 -4.00 0.06
C SER A 29 -20.31 -2.51 0.37
N THR A 30 -20.83 -2.09 1.51
CA THR A 30 -20.59 -0.74 2.06
C THR A 30 -19.73 -0.88 3.31
N ILE A 31 -18.56 -0.24 3.31
CA ILE A 31 -17.66 -0.15 4.47
C ILE A 31 -17.47 1.33 4.77
N THR A 32 -17.68 1.74 6.02
CA THR A 32 -17.53 3.14 6.41
C THR A 32 -16.07 3.49 6.70
N GLN A 33 -15.75 4.79 6.74
CA GLN A 33 -14.44 5.25 7.22
C GLN A 33 -14.16 4.75 8.64
N LYS A 34 -15.16 4.78 9.52
CA LYS A 34 -15.02 4.29 10.89
C LYS A 34 -14.65 2.81 10.93
N ASP A 35 -15.27 1.99 10.09
CA ASP A 35 -14.95 0.56 10.00
C ASP A 35 -13.53 0.33 9.48
N ALA A 36 -13.10 1.10 8.47
CA ALA A 36 -11.73 1.05 7.98
C ALA A 36 -10.74 1.38 9.11
N GLU A 37 -10.91 2.52 9.78
CA GLU A 37 -9.95 3.05 10.75
C GLU A 37 -9.99 2.36 12.12
N SER A 38 -11.14 1.85 12.55
CA SER A 38 -11.30 1.24 13.87
C SER A 38 -11.32 -0.30 13.84
N THR A 39 -11.79 -0.90 12.75
CA THR A 39 -11.94 -2.36 12.66
C THR A 39 -10.84 -2.95 11.80
N ILE A 40 -10.77 -2.58 10.52
CA ILE A 40 -9.81 -3.18 9.57
C ILE A 40 -8.39 -2.86 10.01
N TRP A 41 -8.10 -1.59 10.32
CA TRP A 41 -6.78 -1.13 10.73
C TRP A 41 -6.16 -1.95 11.86
N ASN A 42 -6.91 -2.15 12.94
CA ASN A 42 -6.49 -2.94 14.10
C ASN A 42 -6.20 -4.42 13.78
N LYS A 43 -6.77 -4.96 12.70
CA LYS A 43 -6.51 -6.34 12.28
C LYS A 43 -5.24 -6.46 11.44
N ILE A 44 -4.88 -5.43 10.68
CA ILE A 44 -3.82 -5.48 9.67
C ILE A 44 -2.48 -4.88 10.11
N LEU A 45 -2.43 -4.16 11.23
CA LEU A 45 -1.19 -3.65 11.83
C LEU A 45 -0.16 -4.75 12.10
N PHE A 46 1.13 -4.43 11.93
CA PHE A 46 2.19 -5.26 12.51
C PHE A 46 1.92 -5.49 14.00
N LYS A 47 2.23 -6.70 14.46
CA LYS A 47 2.19 -7.06 15.88
C LYS A 47 3.58 -7.43 16.32
N ASP A 48 3.93 -7.02 17.54
CA ASP A 48 5.22 -7.35 18.13
C ASP A 48 5.36 -8.87 18.23
N ASP A 49 6.44 -9.39 17.65
CA ASP A 49 6.84 -10.79 17.72
C ASP A 49 8.14 -10.99 18.52
N GLY A 50 8.60 -9.94 19.20
CA GLY A 50 9.84 -9.90 19.96
C GLY A 50 11.05 -9.41 19.16
N SER A 51 11.01 -9.45 17.84
CA SER A 51 12.15 -9.07 16.99
C SER A 51 12.33 -7.55 16.92
N LYS A 52 13.60 -7.10 16.90
CA LYS A 52 13.94 -5.66 16.85
C LYS A 52 13.38 -4.97 15.60
N ALA A 53 13.40 -5.65 14.46
CA ALA A 53 12.87 -5.13 13.20
C ALA A 53 11.35 -4.91 13.26
N ILE A 54 10.59 -5.89 13.76
CA ILE A 54 9.13 -5.77 13.87
C ILE A 54 8.74 -4.74 14.92
N LYS A 55 9.46 -4.63 16.04
CA LYS A 55 9.22 -3.59 17.07
C LYS A 55 9.26 -2.18 16.50
N ALA A 56 10.20 -1.89 15.60
CA ALA A 56 10.26 -0.58 14.93
C ALA A 56 9.01 -0.31 14.06
N LEU A 57 8.52 -1.33 13.36
CA LEU A 57 7.32 -1.21 12.51
C LEU A 57 6.05 -1.05 13.33
N VAL A 58 5.95 -1.74 14.45
CA VAL A 58 4.87 -1.61 15.43
C VAL A 58 4.85 -0.19 16.01
N ALA A 59 6.01 0.32 16.44
CA ALA A 59 6.14 1.67 17.01
C ALA A 59 5.72 2.76 16.02
N LYS A 60 5.96 2.57 14.73
CA LYS A 60 5.54 3.47 13.64
C LYS A 60 4.12 3.21 13.13
N LYS A 61 3.39 2.25 13.71
CA LYS A 61 2.03 1.87 13.32
C LYS A 61 1.92 1.50 11.83
N ASN A 62 2.85 0.68 11.34
CA ASN A 62 2.83 0.21 9.94
C ASN A 62 1.85 -0.96 9.75
N SER A 63 1.28 -1.07 8.55
CA SER A 63 0.48 -2.22 8.13
C SER A 63 1.38 -3.42 7.75
N ASP A 64 0.94 -4.63 8.07
CA ASP A 64 1.60 -5.87 7.66
C ASP A 64 0.84 -6.50 6.47
N PRO A 65 1.43 -6.55 5.26
CA PRO A 65 0.81 -7.15 4.08
C PRO A 65 0.31 -8.58 4.29
N ARG A 66 0.99 -9.37 5.13
CA ARG A 66 0.59 -10.74 5.45
C ARG A 66 -0.70 -10.77 6.27
N ARG A 67 -0.96 -9.72 7.06
CA ARG A 67 -2.20 -9.59 7.83
C ARG A 67 -3.34 -9.01 6.99
N ILE A 68 -3.04 -8.16 6.01
CA ILE A 68 -4.01 -7.74 4.98
C ILE A 68 -4.50 -8.97 4.22
N LEU A 69 -3.58 -9.80 3.72
CA LEU A 69 -3.89 -11.09 3.07
C LEU A 69 -4.81 -11.94 3.95
N LYS A 70 -4.38 -12.23 5.19
CA LYS A 70 -5.17 -13.05 6.13
C LYS A 70 -6.53 -12.44 6.46
N TYR A 71 -6.65 -11.11 6.50
CA TYR A 71 -7.93 -10.45 6.73
C TYR A 71 -8.89 -10.70 5.56
N VAL A 72 -8.42 -10.54 4.32
CA VAL A 72 -9.25 -10.79 3.13
C VAL A 72 -9.62 -12.27 3.03
N GLU A 73 -8.67 -13.18 3.21
CA GLU A 73 -8.92 -14.63 3.19
C GLU A 73 -9.92 -15.05 4.27
N LYS A 74 -9.74 -14.57 5.50
CA LYS A 74 -10.61 -14.98 6.61
C LYS A 74 -12.07 -14.52 6.43
N ASN A 75 -12.28 -13.31 5.92
CA ASN A 75 -13.61 -12.69 5.93
C ASN A 75 -14.31 -12.74 4.57
N TYR A 76 -13.57 -12.96 3.48
CA TYR A 76 -14.09 -12.85 2.11
C TYR A 76 -13.63 -13.98 1.17
N ALA A 77 -13.06 -15.07 1.67
CA ALA A 77 -12.54 -16.18 0.84
C ALA A 77 -13.58 -16.83 -0.09
N THR A 78 -14.88 -16.71 0.16
CA THR A 78 -15.90 -17.24 -0.76
C THR A 78 -15.96 -16.47 -2.07
N ASN A 79 -15.66 -15.17 -2.04
CA ASN A 79 -15.88 -14.26 -3.18
C ASN A 79 -14.58 -13.67 -3.72
N LEU A 80 -13.56 -13.57 -2.88
CA LEU A 80 -12.29 -12.90 -3.19
C LEU A 80 -11.11 -13.84 -3.06
N SER A 81 -10.10 -13.60 -3.89
CA SER A 81 -8.75 -14.15 -3.75
C SER A 81 -7.78 -13.02 -3.49
N ALA A 82 -6.78 -13.26 -2.63
CA ALA A 82 -5.75 -12.29 -2.30
C ALA A 82 -4.38 -12.97 -2.35
N VAL A 83 -3.36 -12.23 -2.75
CA VAL A 83 -1.98 -12.72 -2.87
C VAL A 83 -1.02 -11.56 -2.59
N ILE A 84 0.11 -11.84 -1.95
CA ILE A 84 1.19 -10.84 -1.83
C ILE A 84 2.05 -10.90 -3.10
N LYS A 85 2.21 -9.76 -3.76
CA LYS A 85 3.09 -9.59 -4.93
C LYS A 85 4.33 -8.82 -4.54
N PHE A 86 5.44 -9.20 -5.16
CA PHE A 86 6.74 -8.62 -4.86
C PHE A 86 7.55 -8.39 -6.14
N ASP A 87 7.96 -7.16 -6.38
CA ASP A 87 8.79 -6.72 -7.50
C ASP A 87 10.18 -6.32 -6.99
N ASP A 88 11.18 -7.17 -7.22
CA ASP A 88 12.55 -6.92 -6.78
C ASP A 88 13.18 -5.70 -7.44
N THR A 89 12.79 -5.39 -8.68
CA THR A 89 13.32 -4.24 -9.42
C THR A 89 12.84 -2.97 -8.75
N GLU A 90 11.54 -2.87 -8.46
CA GLU A 90 10.99 -1.70 -7.80
C GLU A 90 11.43 -1.57 -6.34
N LYS A 91 11.64 -2.69 -5.63
CA LYS A 91 12.30 -2.67 -4.33
C LYS A 91 13.69 -2.03 -4.42
N ALA A 92 14.51 -2.46 -5.36
CA ALA A 92 15.86 -1.93 -5.54
C ALA A 92 15.83 -0.43 -5.91
N ASN A 93 14.92 -0.04 -6.82
CA ASN A 93 14.71 1.34 -7.22
C ASN A 93 14.30 2.22 -6.03
N ALA A 94 13.34 1.76 -5.21
CA ALA A 94 12.90 2.48 -4.02
C ALA A 94 14.08 2.72 -3.06
N LEU A 95 14.79 1.64 -2.70
CA LEU A 95 15.91 1.72 -1.76
C LEU A 95 17.09 2.56 -2.26
N ALA A 96 17.18 2.86 -3.56
CA ALA A 96 18.18 3.76 -4.12
C ALA A 96 17.96 5.24 -3.71
N TYR A 97 16.73 5.62 -3.32
CA TYR A 97 16.41 6.95 -2.82
C TYR A 97 16.78 7.18 -1.35
N LEU A 98 17.26 6.15 -0.65
CA LEU A 98 17.64 6.26 0.76
C LEU A 98 19.15 6.50 0.87
N PRO A 99 19.60 7.71 1.24
CA PRO A 99 21.02 7.98 1.46
C PRO A 99 21.54 7.37 2.77
N ASP A 100 20.64 7.09 3.73
CA ASP A 100 20.97 6.49 5.02
C ASP A 100 21.06 4.96 4.93
N ASN A 101 22.26 4.43 5.16
CA ASN A 101 22.55 3.00 5.09
C ASN A 101 21.87 2.17 6.20
N ASP A 102 21.55 2.74 7.36
CA ASP A 102 20.91 2.01 8.45
C ASP A 102 19.41 1.84 8.18
N VAL A 103 18.74 2.91 7.77
CA VAL A 103 17.33 2.88 7.36
C VAL A 103 17.15 1.94 6.17
N LYS A 104 18.04 2.04 5.17
CA LYS A 104 18.04 1.15 4.01
C LYS A 104 18.16 -0.31 4.39
N ARG A 105 19.14 -0.69 5.22
CA ARG A 105 19.32 -2.08 5.69
C ARG A 105 18.10 -2.60 6.46
N GLY A 106 17.48 -1.75 7.27
CA GLY A 106 16.25 -2.10 8.00
C GLY A 106 15.09 -2.44 7.06
N LEU A 107 14.86 -1.60 6.05
CA LEU A 107 13.81 -1.83 5.04
C LEU A 107 14.13 -3.01 4.13
N GLU A 108 15.39 -3.20 3.74
CA GLU A 108 15.85 -4.39 3.01
C GLU A 108 15.52 -5.69 3.76
N GLY A 109 15.83 -5.74 5.05
CA GLY A 109 15.52 -6.89 5.91
C GLY A 109 14.01 -7.17 5.98
N LEU A 110 13.19 -6.12 6.11
CA LEU A 110 11.74 -6.24 6.09
C LEU A 110 11.24 -6.81 4.76
N TYR A 111 11.67 -6.24 3.64
CA TYR A 111 11.21 -6.67 2.33
C TYR A 111 11.62 -8.12 2.03
N ASN A 112 12.82 -8.53 2.41
CA ASN A 112 13.27 -9.91 2.27
C ASN A 112 12.45 -10.89 3.12
N LEU A 113 12.05 -10.50 4.34
CA LEU A 113 11.15 -11.30 5.18
C LEU A 113 9.80 -11.53 4.50
N ILE A 114 9.24 -10.50 3.86
CA ILE A 114 7.93 -10.58 3.20
C ILE A 114 8.03 -11.34 1.87
N LYS A 115 9.14 -11.17 1.13
CA LYS A 115 9.39 -11.86 -0.15
C LYS A 115 9.24 -13.38 -0.03
N GLY A 116 9.70 -13.99 1.07
CA GLY A 116 9.59 -15.43 1.29
C GLY A 116 8.14 -15.97 1.34
N GLN A 117 7.13 -15.09 1.41
CA GLN A 117 5.71 -15.43 1.40
C GLN A 117 4.96 -14.86 0.18
N SER A 118 5.70 -14.33 -0.80
CA SER A 118 5.15 -13.56 -1.91
C SER A 118 5.35 -14.24 -3.26
N GLN A 119 4.52 -13.90 -4.23
CA GLN A 119 4.77 -14.21 -5.64
C GLN A 119 5.67 -13.11 -6.22
N THR A 120 6.84 -13.48 -6.72
CA THR A 120 7.80 -12.53 -7.31
C THR A 120 7.53 -12.35 -8.80
N GLU A 121 7.32 -11.11 -9.22
CA GLU A 121 7.08 -10.76 -10.63
C GLU A 121 7.38 -9.27 -10.89
N THR A 122 7.57 -8.91 -12.15
CA THR A 122 7.48 -7.50 -12.56
C THR A 122 6.02 -7.07 -12.51
N LEU A 123 5.72 -6.10 -11.64
CA LEU A 123 4.33 -5.76 -11.35
C LEU A 123 3.77 -4.81 -12.42
N LEU A 124 2.81 -5.33 -13.17
CA LEU A 124 1.94 -4.58 -14.08
C LEU A 124 0.49 -4.75 -13.60
N PRO A 125 -0.22 -3.66 -13.23
CA PRO A 125 -1.60 -3.77 -12.78
C PRO A 125 -2.50 -4.36 -13.88
N ALA A 126 -3.18 -5.45 -13.55
CA ALA A 126 -4.16 -6.08 -14.42
C ALA A 126 -5.57 -5.53 -14.16
N ASP A 127 -6.41 -5.59 -15.19
CA ASP A 127 -7.82 -5.22 -15.06
C ASP A 127 -8.53 -6.09 -14.00
N ASP A 128 -9.47 -5.47 -13.28
CA ASP A 128 -10.26 -6.09 -12.20
C ASP A 128 -9.44 -6.64 -11.00
N VAL A 129 -8.17 -6.22 -10.88
CA VAL A 129 -7.32 -6.50 -9.73
C VAL A 129 -7.02 -5.20 -8.98
N TYR A 130 -7.17 -5.23 -7.66
CA TYR A 130 -6.90 -4.12 -6.76
C TYR A 130 -5.66 -4.41 -5.94
N TYR A 131 -4.69 -3.52 -6.00
CA TYR A 131 -3.36 -3.66 -5.42
C TYR A 131 -3.19 -2.67 -4.28
N ASN A 132 -3.24 -3.16 -3.05
CA ASN A 132 -2.89 -2.37 -1.87
C ASN A 132 -1.36 -2.29 -1.78
N CYS A 133 -0.79 -1.26 -2.39
CA CYS A 133 0.65 -1.10 -2.63
C CYS A 133 1.32 -0.31 -1.49
N SER A 134 2.48 -0.79 -1.04
CA SER A 134 3.32 -0.07 -0.08
C SER A 134 4.28 0.88 -0.82
N TYR A 135 4.35 2.12 -0.32
CA TYR A 135 5.20 3.19 -0.81
C TYR A 135 6.08 3.69 0.33
N MET A 136 7.30 4.12 -0.01
CA MET A 136 8.04 5.06 0.82
C MET A 136 7.44 6.44 0.62
N MET A 137 7.11 7.12 1.71
CA MET A 137 6.69 8.51 1.72
C MET A 137 7.89 9.37 2.08
N MET A 138 8.26 10.27 1.18
CA MET A 138 9.38 11.19 1.35
C MET A 138 8.88 12.55 1.83
N ASP A 139 9.67 13.22 2.66
CA ASP A 139 9.41 14.56 3.19
C ASP A 139 9.83 15.62 2.16
N GLY A 140 8.96 15.84 1.18
CA GLY A 140 9.10 16.81 0.10
C GLY A 140 8.64 16.29 -1.25
N GLY A 141 8.39 17.22 -2.18
CA GLY A 141 7.75 16.94 -3.47
C GLY A 141 8.60 16.20 -4.50
N ASP A 142 9.89 15.97 -4.24
CA ASP A 142 10.82 15.21 -5.09
C ASP A 142 11.58 14.18 -4.25
N PRO A 143 11.45 12.87 -4.56
CA PRO A 143 12.06 11.82 -3.76
C PRO A 143 13.61 11.84 -3.79
N SER A 144 14.23 12.50 -4.77
CA SER A 144 15.69 12.58 -4.90
C SER A 144 16.36 13.60 -3.98
N SER A 145 15.60 14.55 -3.44
CA SER A 145 16.09 15.63 -2.56
C SER A 145 15.51 15.58 -1.15
N SER A 146 14.71 14.56 -0.84
CA SER A 146 13.91 14.46 0.39
C SER A 146 14.34 13.30 1.27
N GLY A 147 14.14 13.44 2.57
CA GLY A 147 14.33 12.34 3.53
C GLY A 147 13.12 11.40 3.57
N LEU A 148 13.30 10.18 4.09
CA LEU A 148 12.17 9.28 4.35
C LEU A 148 11.35 9.80 5.53
N ASP A 149 10.06 10.06 5.33
CA ASP A 149 9.10 10.42 6.38
C ASP A 149 8.41 9.17 6.97
N GLY A 150 8.10 8.19 6.11
CA GLY A 150 7.50 6.95 6.56
C GLY A 150 7.12 5.99 5.44
N LEU A 151 6.30 5.01 5.78
CA LEU A 151 5.65 4.13 4.81
C LEU A 151 4.19 4.52 4.68
N HIS A 152 3.66 4.35 3.47
CA HIS A 152 2.28 4.66 3.14
C HIS A 152 1.71 3.61 2.21
N ASN A 153 0.39 3.45 2.20
CA ASN A 153 -0.29 2.56 1.27
C ASN A 153 -1.14 3.37 0.29
N ILE A 154 -0.98 3.06 -0.99
CA ILE A 154 -1.75 3.63 -2.09
C ILE A 154 -2.42 2.47 -2.82
N LEU A 155 -3.72 2.62 -3.09
CA LEU A 155 -4.47 1.60 -3.80
C LEU A 155 -4.30 1.83 -5.29
N VAL A 156 -3.97 0.78 -6.05
CA VAL A 156 -3.75 0.83 -7.49
C VAL A 156 -4.64 -0.21 -8.17
N THR A 157 -5.19 0.09 -9.34
CA THR A 157 -5.96 -0.86 -10.15
C THR A 157 -5.84 -0.50 -11.63
N SER A 158 -6.23 -1.41 -12.53
CA SER A 158 -6.42 -1.12 -13.95
C SER A 158 -7.87 -1.32 -14.36
N SER A 159 -8.36 -0.49 -15.29
CA SER A 159 -9.69 -0.62 -15.85
C SER A 159 -9.70 -0.07 -17.28
N GLY A 160 -9.95 -0.93 -18.27
CA GLY A 160 -9.98 -0.52 -19.68
C GLY A 160 -8.60 -0.11 -20.19
N GLY A 161 -7.54 -0.78 -19.72
CA GLY A 161 -6.15 -0.49 -20.09
C GLY A 161 -5.54 0.77 -19.46
N GLN A 162 -6.27 1.46 -18.59
CA GLN A 162 -5.78 2.63 -17.85
C GLN A 162 -5.53 2.26 -16.39
N VAL A 163 -4.39 2.69 -15.85
CA VAL A 163 -4.08 2.50 -14.42
C VAL A 163 -4.66 3.66 -13.63
N TYR A 164 -5.26 3.34 -12.49
CA TYR A 164 -5.78 4.28 -11.53
C TYR A 164 -5.08 4.10 -10.19
N TYR A 165 -4.87 5.19 -9.47
CA TYR A 165 -4.42 5.12 -8.08
C TYR A 165 -5.30 5.98 -7.17
N TYR A 166 -5.37 5.59 -5.91
CA TYR A 166 -6.09 6.27 -4.85
C TYR A 166 -5.17 6.43 -3.64
N ASN A 167 -4.91 7.69 -3.27
CA ASN A 167 -4.11 8.06 -2.11
C ASN A 167 -5.01 8.67 -1.03
N SER A 168 -5.23 7.95 0.07
CA SER A 168 -6.10 8.40 1.17
C SER A 168 -5.51 9.55 1.99
N ASN A 169 -4.25 9.93 1.78
CA ASN A 169 -3.60 11.05 2.48
C ASN A 169 -3.87 12.41 1.82
N GLU A 170 -4.43 12.41 0.60
CA GLU A 170 -4.82 13.65 -0.06
C GLU A 170 -5.94 14.34 0.74
N THR A 171 -6.03 15.67 0.63
CA THR A 171 -7.09 16.45 1.29
C THR A 171 -8.48 16.07 0.77
N LYS A 172 -8.57 15.66 -0.50
CA LYS A 172 -9.78 15.13 -1.13
C LYS A 172 -9.41 13.88 -1.93
N PRO A 173 -9.32 12.70 -1.30
CA PRO A 173 -8.93 11.48 -1.98
C PRO A 173 -9.90 11.11 -3.09
N VAL A 174 -9.36 10.93 -4.29
CA VAL A 174 -10.09 10.50 -5.48
C VAL A 174 -9.26 9.51 -6.27
N TRP A 175 -9.92 8.72 -7.10
CA TRP A 175 -9.22 7.93 -8.11
C TRP A 175 -8.61 8.86 -9.15
N THR A 176 -7.31 8.76 -9.31
CA THR A 176 -6.55 9.54 -10.29
C THR A 176 -6.04 8.62 -11.39
N MET A 177 -6.23 9.02 -12.63
CA MET A 177 -5.77 8.27 -13.79
C MET A 177 -4.26 8.46 -13.99
N ASN A 178 -3.60 7.39 -14.40
CA ASN A 178 -2.19 7.38 -14.62
C ASN A 178 -1.84 6.45 -15.80
N ASN A 179 -1.33 7.02 -16.89
CA ASN A 179 -0.92 6.25 -18.06
C ASN A 179 0.51 5.71 -17.90
N HIS A 180 0.81 5.09 -16.74
CA HIS A 180 2.02 4.30 -16.43
C HIS A 180 3.18 4.96 -15.65
N GLY A 181 2.91 5.97 -14.86
CA GLY A 181 3.79 6.49 -13.81
C GLY A 181 3.24 6.34 -12.38
N TRP A 182 2.61 5.21 -12.02
CA TRP A 182 1.98 5.02 -10.69
C TRP A 182 3.01 4.63 -9.61
N LYS A 183 4.18 4.16 -10.04
CA LYS A 183 5.27 3.70 -9.18
C LYS A 183 6.00 4.86 -8.49
N ARG A 184 5.85 6.09 -8.99
CA ARG A 184 6.41 7.31 -8.40
C ARG A 184 5.39 8.43 -8.50
N LEU A 185 5.08 9.08 -7.37
CA LEU A 185 4.18 10.22 -7.32
C LEU A 185 4.94 11.41 -6.75
N ASP A 186 5.10 12.46 -7.56
CA ASP A 186 5.77 13.69 -7.16
C ASP A 186 4.75 14.75 -6.74
N LYS A 187 5.16 15.65 -5.85
CA LYS A 187 4.35 16.79 -5.37
C LYS A 187 2.95 16.41 -4.84
N ALA A 188 2.82 15.22 -4.26
CA ALA A 188 1.59 14.76 -3.63
C ALA A 188 1.29 15.54 -2.33
N ASN A 189 0.05 15.43 -1.84
CA ASN A 189 -0.43 16.13 -0.63
C ASN A 189 -0.13 17.64 -0.66
N SER A 190 -0.56 18.32 -1.74
CA SER A 190 -0.29 19.74 -1.97
C SER A 190 1.21 20.09 -2.06
N GLY A 191 2.03 19.20 -2.62
CA GLY A 191 3.46 19.42 -2.83
C GLY A 191 4.37 19.07 -1.65
N LYS A 192 3.80 18.61 -0.53
CA LYS A 192 4.56 18.33 0.70
C LYS A 192 5.27 16.99 0.69
N HIS A 193 4.80 16.05 -0.11
CA HIS A 193 5.35 14.69 -0.12
C HIS A 193 5.53 14.17 -1.53
N SER A 194 6.35 13.14 -1.63
CA SER A 194 6.47 12.28 -2.79
C SER A 194 6.45 10.83 -2.35
N TYR A 195 6.07 9.95 -3.26
CA TYR A 195 5.87 8.54 -2.97
C TYR A 195 6.62 7.68 -3.98
N VAL A 196 7.37 6.68 -3.47
CA VAL A 196 8.07 5.70 -4.31
C VAL A 196 7.60 4.30 -3.97
N PHE A 197 7.11 3.57 -4.97
CA PHE A 197 6.58 2.22 -4.82
C PHE A 197 7.70 1.27 -4.41
N THR A 198 7.45 0.50 -3.36
CA THR A 198 8.48 -0.35 -2.71
C THR A 198 8.66 -1.70 -3.39
N GLY A 199 7.92 -1.98 -4.45
CA GLY A 199 7.82 -3.32 -5.03
C GLY A 199 6.84 -4.24 -4.32
N LEU A 200 6.22 -3.85 -3.21
CA LEU A 200 5.39 -4.72 -2.39
C LEU A 200 3.91 -4.32 -2.41
N CYS A 201 3.02 -5.27 -2.70
CA CYS A 201 1.58 -5.04 -2.57
C CYS A 201 0.79 -6.32 -2.23
N VAL A 202 -0.44 -6.14 -1.78
CA VAL A 202 -1.44 -7.21 -1.71
C VAL A 202 -2.41 -7.03 -2.86
N ALA A 203 -2.39 -7.96 -3.81
CA ALA A 203 -3.29 -8.01 -4.94
C ALA A 203 -4.56 -8.79 -4.56
N VAL A 204 -5.73 -8.20 -4.81
CA VAL A 204 -7.03 -8.79 -4.52
C VAL A 204 -7.91 -8.74 -5.77
N ARG A 205 -8.62 -9.83 -6.05
CA ARG A 205 -9.56 -9.93 -7.17
C ARG A 205 -10.75 -10.82 -6.82
N LYS A 206 -11.82 -10.71 -7.61
CA LYS A 206 -12.92 -11.69 -7.58
C LYS A 206 -12.43 -13.08 -7.94
N LYS A 207 -13.06 -14.09 -7.35
CA LYS A 207 -12.93 -15.49 -7.78
C LYS A 207 -13.83 -15.81 -8.95
#